data_AF-A0A839T5X7-F1
#
_entry.id   AF-A0A839T5X7-F1
#
_cell.length_a   1.000
_cell.length_b   1.000
_cell.length_c   1.000
_cell.angle_alpha   90.00
_cell.angle_beta   90.00
_cell.angle_gamma   90.00
#
_symmetry.space_group_name_H-M   'P 1'
#
loop_
_entity.id
_entity.type
_entity.pdbx_description
1 polymer ?
#
loop_
_entity_poly.entity_id
_entity_poly.type
_entity_poly.pdbx_seq_one_letter_code
_entity_poly.pdbx_strand_id
1 'polypeptide(L)'
;MILSPLMRHHSTSMPIISPYSFSTRIPLRVATWLLDSQRLGQTAFAKRMAGHLLKQPAREGVVSAQSRLGRLLCKDCDNRRDRRIGESLLRQAARAGDSQAQLELGRLLSLSCRYESRKARYWLTLAANNSGSHEARQLLKEL
;
A
#
# COMPACT_ATOMS: atom_id res chain seq x y z
N MET A 1 -55.57 -5.38 15.08
CA MET A 1 -54.74 -4.88 13.98
C MET A 1 -54.47 -3.41 14.24
N ILE A 2 -53.27 -3.04 14.68
CA ILE A 2 -52.56 -1.75 14.48
C ILE A 2 -51.17 -1.95 15.12
N LEU A 3 -50.15 -1.81 14.26
CA LEU A 3 -48.71 -1.86 14.54
C LEU A 3 -48.24 -0.50 15.12
N SER A 4 -47.37 -0.47 16.15
CA SER A 4 -45.94 -0.05 16.13
C SER A 4 -45.64 0.84 17.37
N PRO A 5 -44.39 1.14 17.80
CA PRO A 5 -43.10 0.78 17.20
C PRO A 5 -42.05 0.15 18.15
N LEU A 6 -41.18 -0.62 17.48
CA LEU A 6 -39.89 -1.15 17.88
C LEU A 6 -38.97 -0.04 18.47
N MET A 7 -38.44 -0.25 19.68
CA MET A 7 -37.34 0.53 20.21
C MET A 7 -36.09 0.28 19.36
N ARG A 8 -35.63 1.31 18.65
CA ARG A 8 -34.35 1.34 17.96
C ARG A 8 -33.22 1.43 18.99
N HIS A 9 -32.51 0.32 19.22
CA HIS A 9 -31.16 0.39 19.78
C HIS A 9 -30.21 0.84 18.67
N HIS A 10 -30.01 2.15 18.53
CA HIS A 10 -28.83 2.66 17.86
C HIS A 10 -27.63 2.43 18.78
N SER A 11 -26.98 1.27 18.64
CA SER A 11 -25.62 1.06 19.12
C SER A 11 -24.68 1.94 18.29
N THR A 12 -24.52 3.19 18.72
CA THR A 12 -23.48 4.08 18.21
C THR A 12 -22.14 3.58 18.72
N SER A 13 -21.49 2.71 17.96
CA SER A 13 -20.09 2.35 18.14
C SER A 13 -19.23 3.59 17.94
N MET A 14 -18.81 4.21 19.04
CA MET A 14 -17.81 5.27 19.06
C MET A 14 -16.47 4.71 18.52
N PRO A 15 -15.79 5.38 17.58
CA PRO A 15 -14.43 5.00 17.23
C PRO A 15 -13.54 5.27 18.45
N ILE A 16 -12.93 4.22 18.99
CA ILE A 16 -11.90 4.32 20.03
C ILE A 16 -10.69 4.99 19.36
N ILE A 17 -10.60 6.31 19.46
CA ILE A 17 -9.41 7.06 19.07
C ILE A 17 -8.37 6.79 20.16
N SER A 18 -7.53 5.79 19.93
CA SER A 18 -6.37 5.49 20.78
C SER A 18 -5.43 6.69 20.79
N PRO A 19 -5.06 7.25 21.96
CA PRO A 19 -4.24 8.45 22.07
C PRO A 19 -2.75 8.26 21.68
N TYR A 20 -2.35 7.08 21.17
CA TYR A 20 -0.96 6.75 20.87
C TYR A 20 -0.50 7.01 19.42
N SER A 21 -1.34 7.59 18.56
CA SER A 21 -1.05 7.79 17.12
C SER A 21 0.08 8.81 16.81
N PHE A 22 0.73 9.41 17.80
CA PHE A 22 1.85 10.32 17.58
C PHE A 22 3.20 9.61 17.34
N SER A 23 3.33 8.32 17.69
CA SER A 23 4.64 7.64 17.69
C SER A 23 5.03 6.98 16.37
N THR A 24 4.13 6.89 15.38
CA THR A 24 4.44 6.24 14.08
C THR A 24 5.08 7.16 13.05
N ARG A 25 5.14 8.47 13.33
CA ARG A 25 5.76 9.47 12.44
C ARG A 25 7.27 9.34 12.36
N ILE A 26 7.94 9.02 13.47
CA ILE A 26 9.40 8.89 13.52
C ILE A 26 9.87 7.60 12.81
N PRO A 27 9.31 6.40 13.11
CA PRO A 27 9.66 5.17 12.41
C PRO A 27 9.47 5.26 10.89
N LEU A 28 8.40 5.90 10.43
CA LEU A 28 8.14 6.09 9.01
C LEU A 28 9.19 6.96 8.32
N ARG A 29 9.59 8.09 8.93
CA ARG A 29 10.62 8.98 8.35
C ARG A 29 11.97 8.30 8.28
N VAL A 30 12.35 7.55 9.32
CA VAL A 30 13.60 6.80 9.32
C VAL A 30 13.56 5.68 8.28
N ALA A 31 12.46 4.93 8.19
CA ALA A 31 12.33 3.87 7.19
C ALA A 31 12.36 4.40 5.75
N THR A 32 11.69 5.52 5.49
CA THR A 32 11.72 6.16 4.16
C THR A 32 13.11 6.67 3.82
N TRP A 33 13.78 7.35 4.75
CA TRP A 33 15.17 7.79 4.57
C TRP A 33 16.13 6.62 4.31
N LEU A 34 15.98 5.50 5.04
CA LEU A 34 16.79 4.30 4.82
C LEU A 34 16.63 3.74 3.40
N LEU A 35 15.39 3.70 2.90
CA LEU A 35 15.09 3.18 1.56
C LEU A 35 15.48 4.13 0.44
N ASP A 36 15.42 5.45 0.68
CA ASP A 36 15.74 6.47 -0.32
C ASP A 36 17.25 6.77 -0.40
N SER A 37 18.04 6.32 0.58
CA SER A 37 19.48 6.49 0.60
C SER A 37 20.17 5.64 -0.46
N GLN A 38 20.79 6.28 -1.47
CA GLN A 38 21.37 5.63 -2.66
C GLN A 38 22.41 4.53 -2.36
N ARG A 39 23.16 4.65 -1.26
CA ARG A 39 24.16 3.66 -0.81
C ARG A 39 23.59 2.61 0.14
N LEU A 40 22.65 2.99 1.00
CA LEU A 40 22.18 2.15 2.10
C LEU A 40 20.90 1.40 1.75
N GLY A 41 19.99 2.01 0.99
CA GLY A 41 18.65 1.45 0.68
C GLY A 41 18.67 0.17 -0.13
N GLN A 42 19.77 -0.12 -0.84
CA GLN A 42 19.93 -1.38 -1.57
C GLN A 42 20.49 -2.52 -0.70
N THR A 43 21.01 -2.21 0.49
CA THR A 43 21.55 -3.22 1.39
C THR A 43 20.43 -4.04 2.03
N ALA A 44 20.63 -5.35 2.15
CA ALA A 44 19.69 -6.25 2.80
C ALA A 44 19.38 -5.82 4.25
N PHE A 45 20.38 -5.24 4.95
CA PHE A 45 20.22 -4.71 6.29
C PHE A 45 19.24 -3.52 6.34
N ALA A 46 19.44 -2.50 5.50
CA ALA A 46 18.55 -1.34 5.48
C ALA A 46 17.12 -1.72 5.08
N LYS A 47 16.96 -2.63 4.11
CA LYS A 47 15.65 -3.17 3.71
C LYS A 47 14.97 -3.90 4.87
N ARG A 48 15.69 -4.77 5.59
CA ARG A 48 15.14 -5.49 6.75
C ARG A 48 14.74 -4.53 7.87
N MET A 49 15.57 -3.53 8.16
CA MET A 49 15.30 -2.54 9.19
C MET A 49 14.15 -1.62 8.83
N ALA A 50 14.11 -1.12 7.59
CA ALA A 50 12.98 -0.34 7.08
C ALA A 50 11.69 -1.16 7.10
N GLY A 51 11.73 -2.42 6.66
CA GLY A 51 10.60 -3.33 6.76
C GLY A 51 10.09 -3.49 8.19
N HIS A 52 10.99 -3.63 9.17
CA HIS A 52 10.63 -3.69 10.58
C HIS A 52 9.96 -2.40 11.06
N LEU A 53 10.55 -1.24 10.76
CA LEU A 53 10.01 0.08 11.15
C LEU A 53 8.65 0.38 10.50
N LEU A 54 8.39 -0.16 9.30
CA LEU A 54 7.14 0.06 8.57
C LEU A 54 6.00 -0.87 9.01
N LYS A 55 6.28 -1.98 9.71
CA LYS A 55 5.25 -2.96 10.12
C LYS A 55 4.14 -2.34 10.95
N GLN A 56 4.50 -1.58 11.98
CA GLN A 56 3.53 -0.96 12.86
C GLN A 56 2.69 0.12 12.16
N PRO A 57 3.28 1.15 11.50
CA PRO A 57 2.49 2.15 10.78
C PRO A 57 1.65 1.54 9.65
N ALA A 58 2.12 0.50 8.96
CA ALA A 58 1.32 -0.18 7.95
C ALA A 58 0.07 -0.87 8.54
N ARG A 59 0.19 -1.45 9.75
CA ARG A 59 -0.93 -2.04 10.50
C ARG A 59 -1.92 -0.99 11.00
N GLU A 60 -1.43 0.20 11.35
CA GLU A 60 -2.25 1.35 11.76
C GLU A 60 -2.96 2.03 10.57
N GLY A 61 -2.77 1.55 9.34
CA GLY A 61 -3.45 2.11 8.18
C GLY A 61 -2.72 3.28 7.53
N VAL A 62 -1.47 3.57 7.92
CA VAL A 62 -0.71 4.66 7.32
C VAL A 62 -0.38 4.29 5.86
N VAL A 63 -1.05 4.96 4.93
CA VAL A 63 -1.02 4.68 3.48
C VAL A 63 0.40 4.61 2.91
N SER A 64 1.24 5.58 3.27
CA SER A 64 2.63 5.63 2.81
C SER A 64 3.47 4.46 3.36
N ALA A 65 3.19 4.00 4.58
CA ALA A 65 3.85 2.85 5.17
C ALA A 65 3.41 1.54 4.51
N GLN A 66 2.11 1.39 4.25
CA GLN A 66 1.57 0.27 3.49
C GLN A 66 2.18 0.20 2.09
N SER A 67 2.25 1.33 1.39
CA SER A 67 2.89 1.44 0.08
C SER A 67 4.36 1.02 0.12
N ARG A 68 5.13 1.59 1.06
CA ARG A 68 6.58 1.30 1.21
C ARG A 68 6.86 -0.15 1.59
N LEU A 69 6.14 -0.69 2.58
CA LEU A 69 6.30 -2.08 3.01
C LEU A 69 5.83 -3.06 1.92
N GLY A 70 4.72 -2.72 1.25
CA GLY A 70 4.19 -3.50 0.14
C GLY A 70 5.19 -3.66 -1.01
N ARG A 71 5.82 -2.56 -1.44
CA ARG A 71 6.87 -2.61 -2.48
C ARG A 71 8.07 -3.43 -2.04
N LEU A 72 8.50 -3.31 -0.78
CA LEU A 72 9.64 -4.07 -0.24
C LEU A 72 9.37 -5.58 -0.26
N LEU A 73 8.18 -6.00 0.17
CA LEU A 73 7.76 -7.41 0.16
C LEU A 73 7.48 -7.95 -1.24
N CYS A 74 7.21 -7.09 -2.23
CA CYS A 74 7.02 -7.54 -3.62
C CYS A 74 8.33 -7.60 -4.42
N LYS A 75 9.30 -6.70 -4.17
CA LYS A 75 10.56 -6.62 -4.93
C LYS A 75 11.63 -7.60 -4.47
N ASP A 76 11.72 -7.87 -3.17
CA ASP A 76 12.87 -8.56 -2.57
C ASP A 76 12.52 -9.96 -2.03
N CYS A 77 11.45 -10.61 -2.49
CA CYS A 77 10.97 -11.86 -1.90
C CYS A 77 11.15 -13.11 -2.79
N ASP A 78 12.02 -14.00 -2.33
CA ASP A 78 12.04 -15.43 -2.75
C ASP A 78 10.81 -16.20 -2.20
N ASN A 79 10.13 -15.65 -1.20
CA ASN A 79 9.00 -16.28 -0.52
C ASN A 79 7.64 -15.82 -1.08
N ARG A 80 6.83 -16.79 -1.55
CA ARG A 80 5.47 -16.54 -2.07
C ARG A 80 4.51 -15.94 -1.03
N ARG A 81 4.70 -16.23 0.26
CA ARG A 81 3.84 -15.70 1.34
C ARG A 81 4.02 -14.20 1.49
N ASP A 82 5.26 -13.74 1.53
CA ASP A 82 5.59 -12.32 1.71
C ASP A 82 5.11 -11.50 0.53
N ARG A 83 5.24 -12.04 -0.69
CA ARG A 83 4.67 -11.41 -1.89
C ARG A 83 3.16 -11.20 -1.81
N ARG A 84 2.39 -12.18 -1.31
CA ARG A 84 0.93 -12.02 -1.11
C ARG A 84 0.59 -10.95 -0.08
N ILE A 85 1.38 -10.87 1.00
CA ILE A 85 1.21 -9.82 2.01
C ILE A 85 1.50 -8.45 1.37
N GLY A 86 2.59 -8.36 0.61
CA GLY A 86 2.98 -7.15 -0.11
C GLY A 86 1.90 -6.66 -1.08
N GLU A 87 1.36 -7.56 -1.90
CA GLU A 87 0.25 -7.25 -2.82
C GLU A 87 -1.00 -6.74 -2.08
N SER A 88 -1.33 -7.34 -0.93
CA SER A 88 -2.46 -6.89 -0.11
C SER A 88 -2.26 -5.46 0.40
N LEU A 89 -1.06 -5.15 0.92
CA LEU A 89 -0.70 -3.80 1.38
C LEU A 89 -0.72 -2.79 0.24
N LEU A 90 -0.20 -3.15 -0.93
CA LEU A 90 -0.27 -2.32 -2.13
C LEU A 90 -1.73 -2.06 -2.53
N ARG A 91 -2.63 -3.05 -2.44
CA ARG A 91 -4.05 -2.85 -2.79
C ARG A 91 -4.73 -1.87 -1.84
N GLN A 92 -4.40 -1.93 -0.55
CA GLN A 92 -4.92 -0.98 0.44
C GLN A 92 -4.44 0.44 0.14
N ALA A 93 -3.13 0.62 -0.05
CA ALA A 93 -2.54 1.92 -0.35
C ALA A 93 -3.03 2.49 -1.69
N ALA A 94 -3.16 1.64 -2.73
CA ALA A 94 -3.62 2.06 -4.05
C ALA A 94 -5.09 2.54 -4.02
N ARG A 95 -5.95 1.85 -3.26
CA ARG A 95 -7.34 2.27 -3.02
C ARG A 95 -7.43 3.59 -2.25
N ALA A 96 -6.48 3.84 -1.36
CA ALA A 96 -6.36 5.11 -0.64
C ALA A 96 -5.74 6.25 -1.48
N GLY A 97 -5.42 6.01 -2.75
CA GLY A 97 -4.93 7.04 -3.67
C GLY A 97 -3.41 7.13 -3.81
N ASP A 98 -2.63 6.23 -3.19
CA ASP A 98 -1.17 6.26 -3.29
C ASP A 98 -0.70 5.90 -4.70
N SER A 99 -0.15 6.89 -5.40
CA SER A 99 0.27 6.75 -6.80
C SER A 99 1.38 5.73 -7.00
N GLN A 100 2.30 5.60 -6.05
CA GLN A 100 3.39 4.63 -6.10
C GLN A 100 2.86 3.20 -5.94
N ALA A 101 1.89 2.99 -5.04
CA ALA A 101 1.23 1.71 -4.88
C ALA A 101 0.40 1.34 -6.10
N GLN A 102 -0.33 2.28 -6.69
CA GLN A 102 -1.10 2.08 -7.93
C GLN A 102 -0.20 1.64 -9.09
N LEU A 103 0.94 2.31 -9.26
CA LEU A 103 1.91 1.97 -10.29
C LEU A 103 2.55 0.59 -10.06
N GLU A 104 2.91 0.25 -8.82
CA GLU A 104 3.49 -1.07 -8.52
C GLU A 104 2.44 -2.19 -8.71
N LEU A 105 1.19 -1.96 -8.31
CA LEU A 105 0.09 -2.89 -8.58
C LEU A 105 -0.14 -3.07 -10.08
N GLY A 106 -0.09 -1.98 -10.84
CA GLY A 106 -0.18 -2.00 -12.29
C GLY A 106 0.87 -2.92 -12.91
N ARG A 107 2.13 -2.84 -12.46
CA ARG A 107 3.22 -3.73 -12.89
C ARG A 107 3.00 -5.18 -12.50
N LEU A 108 2.61 -5.43 -11.26
CA LEU A 108 2.39 -6.81 -10.79
C LEU A 108 1.28 -7.50 -11.58
N LEU A 109 0.20 -6.77 -11.88
CA LEU A 109 -0.92 -7.28 -12.67
C LEU A 109 -0.57 -7.41 -14.16
N SER A 110 0.29 -6.53 -14.72
CA SER A 110 0.72 -6.66 -16.12
C SER A 110 1.60 -7.90 -16.34
N LEU A 111 2.38 -8.28 -15.32
CA LEU A 111 3.18 -9.51 -15.32
C LEU A 111 2.33 -10.78 -15.08
N SER A 112 1.17 -10.64 -14.43
CA SER A 112 0.31 -11.74 -14.00
C SER A 112 -0.71 -12.13 -15.08
N CYS A 113 -0.22 -12.70 -16.20
CA CYS A 113 -1.02 -13.25 -17.29
C CYS A 113 -1.92 -12.23 -18.04
N ARG A 114 -2.12 -12.41 -19.34
CA ARG A 114 -2.87 -11.47 -20.22
C ARG A 114 -4.32 -11.19 -19.78
N TYR A 115 -4.90 -12.02 -18.91
CA TYR A 115 -6.26 -11.82 -18.41
C TYR A 115 -6.37 -10.66 -17.40
N GLU A 116 -5.30 -10.36 -16.66
CA GLU A 116 -5.31 -9.26 -15.68
C GLU A 116 -4.96 -7.90 -16.28
N SER A 117 -4.68 -7.84 -17.60
CA SER A 117 -4.32 -6.61 -18.32
C SER A 117 -5.33 -5.48 -18.17
N ARG A 118 -6.64 -5.77 -18.05
CA ARG A 118 -7.66 -4.73 -17.80
C ARG A 118 -7.49 -4.07 -16.42
N LYS A 119 -7.20 -4.87 -15.39
CA LYS A 119 -6.94 -4.35 -14.03
C LYS A 119 -5.61 -3.60 -13.99
N ALA A 120 -4.59 -4.10 -14.68
CA ALA A 120 -3.31 -3.41 -14.82
C ALA A 120 -3.49 -2.02 -15.45
N ARG A 121 -4.21 -1.92 -16.59
CA ARG A 121 -4.50 -0.64 -17.26
C ARG A 121 -5.24 0.34 -16.36
N TYR A 122 -6.21 -0.12 -15.56
CA TYR A 122 -6.93 0.72 -14.62
C TYR A 122 -5.99 1.38 -13.60
N TRP A 123 -5.16 0.59 -12.93
CA TRP A 123 -4.24 1.11 -11.90
C TRP A 123 -3.13 1.99 -12.48
N LEU A 124 -2.58 1.63 -13.64
CA LEU A 124 -1.57 2.45 -14.31
C LEU A 124 -2.13 3.79 -14.79
N THR A 125 -3.37 3.82 -15.28
CA THR A 125 -4.06 5.07 -15.65
C THR A 125 -4.21 5.98 -14.44
N LEU A 126 -4.65 5.41 -13.31
CA LEU A 126 -4.82 6.16 -12.08
C LEU A 126 -3.48 6.72 -11.57
N ALA A 127 -2.40 5.93 -11.63
CA ALA A 127 -1.07 6.39 -11.26
C ALA A 127 -0.54 7.50 -12.20
N ALA A 128 -0.77 7.38 -13.51
CA ALA A 128 -0.37 8.38 -14.50
C ALA A 128 -1.09 9.71 -14.27
N ASN A 129 -2.38 9.68 -13.90
CA ASN A 129 -3.17 10.89 -13.65
C ASN A 129 -2.83 11.54 -12.31
N ASN A 130 -2.67 10.74 -11.25
CA ASN A 130 -2.46 11.28 -9.90
C ASN A 130 -1.05 11.83 -9.67
N SER A 131 -0.02 11.21 -10.23
CA SER A 131 1.37 11.62 -10.01
C SER A 131 2.13 11.99 -11.28
N GLY A 132 1.47 12.00 -12.44
CA GLY A 132 2.14 12.27 -13.71
C GLY A 132 3.18 11.20 -14.09
N SER A 133 3.18 10.01 -13.47
CA SER A 133 4.28 9.04 -13.61
C SER A 133 4.55 8.69 -15.07
N HIS A 134 5.74 9.02 -15.57
CA HIS A 134 6.17 8.70 -16.94
C HIS A 134 6.24 7.18 -17.14
N GLU A 135 6.69 6.47 -16.11
CA GLU A 135 6.82 5.01 -16.12
C GLU A 135 5.45 4.32 -16.21
N ALA A 136 4.43 4.85 -15.53
CA ALA A 136 3.06 4.34 -15.70
C ALA A 136 2.56 4.51 -17.14
N ARG A 137 2.89 5.64 -17.79
CA ARG A 137 2.53 5.88 -19.20
C ARG A 137 3.28 4.99 -20.17
N GLN A 138 4.54 4.65 -19.88
CA GLN A 138 5.31 3.70 -20.69
C GLN A 138 4.70 2.30 -20.61
N LEU A 139 4.43 1.81 -19.40
CA LEU A 139 3.81 0.48 -19.20
C LEU A 139 2.42 0.38 -19.84
N LEU A 140 1.65 1.48 -19.89
CA LEU A 140 0.38 1.52 -20.61
C LEU A 140 0.52 1.33 -22.14
N LYS A 141 1.65 1.74 -22.73
CA LYS A 141 1.91 1.55 -24.17
C LYS A 141 2.32 0.11 -24.50
N GLU A 142 2.88 -0.61 -23.53
CA GLU A 142 3.37 -1.99 -23.67
C GLU A 142 2.27 -3.04 -23.43
N LEU A 143 1.15 -2.64 -22.81
CA LEU A 143 -0.02 -3.48 -22.47
C LEU A 143 -1.05 -3.58 -23.60
#